data_AF-A0A127V8E8-F1
#
_entry.id   AF-A0A127V8E8-F1
#
_cell.length_a   1.000
_cell.length_b   1.000
_cell.length_c   1.000
_cell.angle_alpha   90.00
_cell.angle_beta   90.00
_cell.angle_gamma   90.00
#
_symmetry.space_group_name_H-M   'P 1'
#
loop_
_entity.id
_entity.type
_entity.pdbx_description
1 polymer ?
#
loop_
_entity_poly.entity_id
_entity_poly.type
_entity_poly.pdbx_seq_one_letter_code
_entity_poly.pdbx_strand_id
1 'polypeptide(L)'
;MVNNSSIQLLKRLIFWASIIVIVCWVIIALFGKVIPLEIKIGKSGNFHQLFVFYGLQTAVIFTLAGTLKVTDSKKLLLGKIALTLVIAFVAAFLAFITVFSGMCSWNTDRTLFEQKDNPGTQIVLRRKGCGSDQKTYPIYKTCKVVYITSSLFWINDIDTNRIDKSLWKRVLIPVSKKNTPANVLR
;
A
#
# COMPACT_ATOMS: atom_id res chain seq x y z
N MET A 1 -10.11 -4.64 -43.90
CA MET A 1 -9.63 -3.25 -43.81
C MET A 1 -10.03 -2.70 -42.45
N VAL A 2 -9.07 -2.48 -41.55
CA VAL A 2 -9.37 -1.83 -40.26
C VAL A 2 -9.59 -0.34 -40.54
N ASN A 3 -10.78 0.17 -40.22
CA ASN A 3 -11.13 1.56 -40.48
C ASN A 3 -10.21 2.50 -39.67
N ASN A 4 -9.56 3.44 -40.36
CA ASN A 4 -8.64 4.41 -39.73
C ASN A 4 -9.32 5.25 -38.63
N SER A 5 -10.64 5.44 -38.69
CA SER A 5 -11.44 6.13 -37.68
C SER A 5 -11.48 5.38 -36.33
N SER A 6 -11.65 4.05 -36.36
CA SER A 6 -11.68 3.22 -35.15
C SER A 6 -10.34 3.23 -34.41
N ILE A 7 -9.23 3.28 -35.14
CA ILE A 7 -7.88 3.36 -34.57
C ILE A 7 -7.65 4.70 -33.85
N GLN A 8 -8.15 5.81 -34.41
CA GLN A 8 -8.04 7.13 -33.79
C GLN A 8 -8.87 7.24 -32.51
N LEU A 9 -10.09 6.69 -32.52
CA LEU A 9 -10.94 6.62 -31.33
C LEU A 9 -10.28 5.81 -30.22
N LEU A 10 -9.73 4.64 -30.53
CA LEU A 10 -9.04 3.79 -29.55
C LEU A 10 -7.85 4.52 -28.90
N LYS A 11 -7.01 5.20 -29.69
CA LYS A 11 -5.88 5.99 -29.17
C LYS A 11 -6.34 7.09 -28.22
N ARG A 12 -7.42 7.80 -28.57
CA ARG A 12 -8.01 8.84 -27.73
C ARG A 12 -8.53 8.25 -26.42
N LEU A 13 -9.20 7.10 -26.48
CA LEU A 13 -9.76 6.43 -25.30
C LEU A 13 -8.65 5.95 -24.35
N ILE A 14 -7.58 5.33 -24.87
CA ILE A 14 -6.41 4.90 -24.09
C ILE A 14 -5.74 6.11 -23.40
N PHE A 15 -5.60 7.23 -24.11
CA PHE A 15 -5.00 8.44 -23.56
C PHE A 15 -5.81 9.00 -22.38
N TRP A 16 -7.12 9.17 -22.55
CA TRP A 16 -7.99 9.66 -21.48
C TRP A 16 -8.07 8.69 -20.31
N ALA A 17 -8.15 7.38 -20.57
CA ALA A 17 -8.10 6.36 -19.53
C ALA A 17 -6.80 6.45 -18.72
N SER A 18 -5.66 6.66 -19.38
CA SER A 18 -4.36 6.80 -18.72
C SER A 18 -4.30 8.02 -17.80
N ILE A 19 -4.82 9.17 -18.26
CA ILE A 19 -4.92 10.38 -17.43
C ILE A 19 -5.80 10.13 -16.20
N ILE A 20 -6.97 9.52 -16.37
CA ILE A 20 -7.89 9.21 -15.27
C ILE A 20 -7.19 8.32 -14.24
N VAL A 21 -6.49 7.27 -14.68
CA VAL A 21 -5.73 6.38 -13.79
C VAL A 21 -4.68 7.14 -12.99
N ILE A 22 -3.91 8.02 -13.64
CA ILE A 22 -2.89 8.85 -12.98
C ILE A 22 -3.53 9.77 -11.93
N VAL A 23 -4.62 10.46 -12.27
CA VAL A 23 -5.32 11.35 -11.34
C VAL A 23 -5.87 10.59 -10.14
N CYS A 24 -6.54 9.45 -10.37
CA CYS A 24 -7.02 8.58 -9.30
C CYS A 24 -5.90 8.14 -8.37
N TRP A 25 -4.71 7.84 -8.90
CA TRP A 25 -3.55 7.47 -8.10
C TRP A 25 -3.00 8.60 -7.25
N VAL A 26 -2.90 9.81 -7.80
CA VAL A 26 -2.49 11.00 -7.03
C VAL A 26 -3.46 11.23 -5.88
N ILE A 27 -4.77 11.11 -6.14
CA ILE A 27 -5.81 11.19 -5.11
C ILE A 27 -5.58 10.11 -4.04
N ILE A 28 -5.45 8.84 -4.41
CA ILE A 28 -5.21 7.74 -3.46
C ILE A 28 -3.95 7.98 -2.63
N ALA A 29 -2.86 8.45 -3.24
CA ALA A 29 -1.61 8.74 -2.55
C ALA A 29 -1.73 9.91 -1.56
N LEU A 30 -2.48 10.96 -1.91
CA LEU A 30 -2.75 12.10 -1.04
C LEU A 30 -3.62 11.69 0.15
N PHE A 31 -4.73 11.00 -0.10
CA PHE A 31 -5.67 10.59 0.95
C PHE A 31 -5.14 9.44 1.80
N GLY A 32 -4.30 8.55 1.24
CA GLY A 32 -3.70 7.44 1.97
C GLY A 32 -2.77 7.86 3.12
N LYS A 33 -2.27 9.11 3.13
CA LYS A 33 -1.51 9.65 4.26
C LYS A 33 -2.38 10.26 5.36
N VAL A 34 -3.59 10.71 5.01
CA VAL A 34 -4.49 11.42 5.91
C VAL A 34 -5.47 10.46 6.58
N ILE A 35 -5.95 9.47 5.83
CA ILE A 35 -6.92 8.50 6.32
C ILE A 35 -6.17 7.30 6.92
N PRO A 36 -6.40 6.95 8.20
CA PRO A 36 -5.78 5.78 8.84
C PRO A 36 -6.46 4.47 8.42
N LEU A 37 -6.64 4.32 7.12
CA LEU A 37 -7.20 3.15 6.46
C LEU A 37 -6.03 2.26 6.05
N GLU A 38 -5.96 1.06 6.61
CA GLU A 38 -4.95 0.10 6.21
C GLU A 38 -5.59 -1.07 5.47
N ILE A 39 -4.89 -1.53 4.44
CA ILE A 39 -5.27 -2.72 3.68
C ILE A 39 -4.51 -3.89 4.28
N LYS A 40 -5.20 -4.99 4.57
CA LYS A 40 -4.61 -6.24 5.03
C LYS A 40 -3.84 -6.84 3.87
N ILE A 41 -2.53 -6.63 3.90
CA ILE A 41 -1.59 -7.23 2.96
C ILE A 41 -1.48 -8.72 3.32
N GLY A 42 -2.38 -9.55 2.76
CA GLY A 42 -2.31 -11.01 2.84
C GLY A 42 -1.26 -11.58 1.87
N LYS A 43 -1.38 -12.86 1.47
CA LYS A 43 -0.58 -13.43 0.36
C LYS A 43 -0.76 -12.66 -0.96
N SER A 44 -1.88 -11.94 -1.10
CA SER A 44 -2.19 -11.04 -2.22
C SER A 44 -1.48 -9.68 -2.16
N GLY A 45 -0.67 -9.42 -1.13
CA GLY A 45 0.11 -8.20 -0.97
C GLY A 45 0.98 -7.85 -2.18
N ASN A 46 1.44 -8.89 -2.88
CA ASN A 46 2.18 -8.76 -4.14
C ASN A 46 1.35 -8.03 -5.20
N PHE A 47 0.03 -8.23 -5.28
CA PHE A 47 -0.78 -7.60 -6.32
C PHE A 47 -0.84 -6.08 -6.14
N HIS A 48 -1.05 -5.58 -4.92
CA HIS A 48 -1.08 -4.13 -4.69
C HIS A 48 0.29 -3.50 -5.02
N GLN A 49 1.39 -4.12 -4.60
CA GLN A 49 2.73 -3.64 -4.92
C GLN A 49 3.03 -3.71 -6.43
N LEU A 50 2.68 -4.81 -7.09
CA LEU A 50 2.83 -4.98 -8.55
C LEU A 50 1.97 -3.97 -9.32
N PHE A 51 0.72 -3.78 -8.89
CA PHE A 51 -0.20 -2.83 -9.52
C PHE A 51 0.31 -1.40 -9.36
N VAL A 52 0.77 -1.02 -8.16
CA VAL A 52 1.36 0.31 -7.92
C VAL A 52 2.69 0.50 -8.66
N PHE A 53 3.50 -0.54 -8.79
CA PHE A 53 4.79 -0.43 -9.46
C PHE A 53 4.65 -0.38 -11.00
N TYR A 54 3.95 -1.36 -11.58
CA TYR A 54 3.83 -1.50 -13.04
C TYR A 54 2.68 -0.68 -13.64
N GLY A 55 1.59 -0.48 -12.90
CA GLY A 55 0.45 0.31 -13.35
C GLY A 55 0.80 1.78 -13.58
N LEU A 56 1.66 2.37 -12.74
CA LEU A 56 2.07 3.76 -12.90
C LEU A 56 2.92 3.93 -14.14
N GLN A 57 3.93 3.06 -14.25
CA GLN A 57 4.92 3.13 -15.31
C GLN A 57 4.24 2.95 -16.66
N THR A 58 3.33 1.98 -16.78
CA THR A 58 2.54 1.79 -18.00
C THR A 58 1.61 2.97 -18.30
N ALA A 59 0.88 3.51 -17.31
CA ALA A 59 0.02 4.67 -17.51
C ALA A 59 0.80 5.92 -17.96
N VAL A 60 1.98 6.16 -17.38
CA VAL A 60 2.88 7.25 -17.77
C VAL A 60 3.35 7.07 -19.21
N ILE A 61 3.81 5.87 -19.59
CA ILE A 61 4.23 5.56 -20.96
C ILE A 61 3.09 5.76 -21.96
N PHE A 62 1.86 5.30 -21.66
CA PHE A 62 0.71 5.47 -22.55
C PHE A 62 0.30 6.93 -22.71
N THR A 63 0.30 7.70 -21.62
CA THR A 63 -0.02 9.14 -21.67
C THR A 63 1.00 9.87 -22.56
N LEU A 64 2.27 9.50 -22.46
CA LEU A 64 3.36 10.09 -23.23
C LEU A 64 3.29 9.70 -24.71
N ALA A 65 3.03 8.44 -25.03
CA ALA A 65 2.81 7.97 -26.39
C ALA A 65 1.63 8.69 -27.07
N GLY A 66 0.57 9.03 -26.32
CA GLY A 66 -0.56 9.81 -26.81
C GLY A 66 -0.25 11.31 -27.03
N THR A 67 0.79 11.83 -26.38
CA THR A 67 1.15 13.27 -26.43
C THR A 67 2.12 13.61 -27.58
N LEU A 68 2.80 12.61 -28.15
CA LEU A 68 3.69 12.73 -29.30
C LEU A 68 2.87 12.89 -30.59
N LYS A 69 2.94 14.06 -31.22
CA LYS A 69 2.32 14.30 -32.53
C LYS A 69 3.40 14.37 -33.61
N VAL A 70 3.15 13.71 -34.74
CA VAL A 70 4.07 13.72 -35.90
C VAL A 70 4.24 15.13 -36.49
N THR A 71 3.28 16.02 -36.23
CA THR A 71 3.29 17.42 -36.69
C THR A 71 4.13 18.35 -35.81
N ASP A 72 4.75 17.85 -34.74
CA ASP A 72 5.56 18.69 -33.85
C ASP A 72 6.91 19.06 -34.48
N SER A 73 7.41 20.26 -34.19
CA SER A 73 8.75 20.68 -34.64
C SER A 73 9.84 19.83 -33.97
N LYS A 74 10.99 19.62 -34.64
CA LYS A 74 12.08 18.76 -34.13
C LYS A 74 12.53 19.15 -32.71
N LYS A 75 12.58 20.45 -32.39
CA LYS A 75 12.94 20.95 -31.04
C LYS A 75 11.88 20.60 -29.99
N LEU A 76 10.61 20.72 -30.34
CA LEU A 76 9.48 20.45 -29.45
C LEU A 76 9.32 18.93 -29.22
N LEU A 77 9.54 18.13 -30.26
CA LEU A 77 9.62 16.68 -30.16
C LEU A 77 10.74 16.24 -29.20
N LEU A 78 11.95 16.78 -29.36
CA LEU A 78 13.08 16.47 -28.49
C LEU A 78 12.80 16.88 -27.03
N GLY A 79 12.19 18.05 -26.82
CA GLY A 79 11.79 18.52 -25.50
C GLY A 79 10.76 17.61 -24.83
N LYS A 80 9.76 17.15 -25.59
CA LYS A 80 8.77 16.16 -25.11
C LYS A 80 9.44 14.85 -24.72
N ILE A 81 10.35 14.33 -25.53
CA ILE A 81 11.10 13.10 -25.22
C ILE A 81 11.97 13.27 -23.96
N ALA A 82 12.70 14.39 -23.82
CA ALA A 82 13.50 14.66 -22.64
C ALA A 82 12.63 14.75 -21.38
N LEU A 83 11.51 15.49 -21.44
CA LEU A 83 10.55 15.57 -20.34
C LEU A 83 9.95 14.21 -19.98
N THR A 84 9.67 13.38 -20.99
CA THR A 84 9.17 11.99 -20.83
C THR A 84 10.15 11.17 -20.01
N LEU A 85 11.43 11.19 -20.36
CA LEU A 85 12.47 10.45 -19.66
C LEU A 85 12.61 10.91 -18.21
N VAL A 86 12.56 12.23 -17.97
CA VAL A 86 12.62 12.80 -16.62
C VAL A 86 11.41 12.36 -15.79
N ILE A 87 10.18 12.48 -16.31
CA ILE A 87 8.97 12.08 -15.58
C ILE A 87 8.96 10.57 -15.31
N ALA A 88 9.35 9.75 -16.30
CA ALA A 88 9.44 8.30 -16.13
C ALA A 88 10.48 7.93 -15.05
N PHE A 89 11.63 8.59 -15.05
CA PHE A 89 12.66 8.40 -14.03
C PHE A 89 12.17 8.80 -12.64
N VAL A 90 11.52 9.97 -12.50
CA VAL A 90 10.95 10.43 -11.22
C VAL A 90 9.86 9.47 -10.74
N ALA A 91 8.97 9.01 -11.62
CA ALA A 91 7.93 8.04 -11.27
C ALA A 91 8.53 6.70 -10.82
N ALA A 92 9.54 6.19 -11.53
CA ALA A 92 10.25 4.97 -11.16
C ALA A 92 10.98 5.12 -9.82
N PHE A 93 11.63 6.26 -9.58
CA PHE A 93 12.31 6.57 -8.33
C PHE A 93 11.34 6.70 -7.15
N LEU A 94 10.19 7.36 -7.33
CA LEU A 94 9.14 7.41 -6.32
C LEU A 94 8.58 6.01 -6.04
N ALA A 95 8.31 5.21 -7.07
CA ALA A 95 7.87 3.83 -6.91
C ALA A 95 8.92 3.00 -6.14
N PHE A 96 10.20 3.16 -6.45
CA PHE A 96 11.30 2.56 -5.68
C PHE A 96 11.22 2.96 -4.21
N ILE A 97 11.19 4.25 -3.88
CA ILE A 97 11.07 4.71 -2.48
C ILE A 97 9.84 4.11 -1.79
N THR A 98 8.70 4.00 -2.47
CA THR A 98 7.49 3.41 -1.87
C THR A 98 7.65 1.92 -1.55
N VAL A 99 8.34 1.14 -2.38
CA VAL A 99 8.67 -0.27 -2.08
C VAL A 99 9.54 -0.36 -0.82
N PHE A 100 10.57 0.50 -0.72
CA PHE A 100 11.43 0.54 0.46
C PHE A 100 10.72 1.08 1.71
N SER A 101 9.72 1.95 1.56
CA SER A 101 8.90 2.40 2.69
C SER A 101 8.13 1.25 3.35
N GLY A 102 7.79 0.20 2.58
CA GLY A 102 7.16 -1.02 3.08
C GLY A 102 8.07 -1.88 3.97
N MET A 103 9.39 -1.64 3.94
CA MET A 103 10.34 -2.38 4.79
C MET A 103 10.17 -2.07 6.27
N CYS A 104 9.60 -0.91 6.62
CA CYS A 104 9.28 -0.49 7.98
C CYS A 104 7.76 -0.41 8.17
N SER A 105 7.11 -1.55 8.41
CA SER A 105 5.66 -1.64 8.53
C SER A 105 5.22 -2.06 9.93
N TRP A 106 4.02 -1.62 10.31
CA TRP A 106 3.34 -2.10 11.50
C TRP A 106 2.65 -3.42 11.17
N ASN A 107 3.01 -4.47 11.87
CA ASN A 107 2.32 -5.76 11.77
C ASN A 107 1.53 -6.02 13.05
N THR A 108 0.36 -6.63 12.88
CA THR A 108 -0.43 -7.11 14.00
C THR A 108 0.26 -8.32 14.61
N ASP A 109 0.73 -8.19 15.84
CA ASP A 109 1.43 -9.25 16.57
C ASP A 109 0.40 -10.20 17.21
N ARG A 110 -0.57 -9.63 17.93
CA ARG A 110 -1.61 -10.38 18.64
C ARG A 110 -2.84 -9.54 18.96
N THR A 111 -4.00 -10.17 19.01
CA THR A 111 -5.23 -9.56 19.53
C THR A 111 -5.24 -9.64 21.05
N LEU A 112 -5.50 -8.51 21.71
CA LEU A 112 -5.55 -8.40 23.17
C LEU A 112 -6.99 -8.49 23.69
N PHE A 113 -7.90 -7.82 22.99
CA PHE A 113 -9.32 -7.78 23.33
C PHE A 113 -10.18 -7.82 22.08
N GLU A 114 -11.36 -8.44 22.21
CA GLU A 114 -12.42 -8.44 21.22
C GLU A 114 -13.66 -7.77 21.84
N GLN A 115 -14.36 -6.94 21.06
CA GLN A 115 -15.58 -6.33 21.54
C GLN A 115 -16.69 -7.38 21.58
N LYS A 116 -17.42 -7.46 22.71
CA LYS A 116 -18.44 -8.50 22.94
C LYS A 116 -19.58 -8.45 21.92
N ASP A 117 -20.04 -7.24 21.61
CA ASP A 117 -21.21 -7.02 20.75
C ASP A 117 -20.86 -6.90 19.26
N ASN A 118 -19.58 -6.65 18.93
CA ASN A 118 -19.13 -6.49 17.55
C ASN A 118 -17.76 -7.16 17.35
N PRO A 119 -17.72 -8.41 16.86
CA PRO A 119 -16.47 -9.13 16.65
C PRO A 119 -15.58 -8.49 15.56
N GLY A 120 -16.13 -7.61 14.73
CA GLY A 120 -15.36 -6.81 13.76
C GLY A 120 -14.52 -5.70 14.37
N THR A 121 -14.63 -5.47 15.69
CA THR A 121 -13.86 -4.45 16.41
C THR A 121 -12.96 -5.12 17.45
N GLN A 122 -11.65 -4.90 17.31
CA GLN A 122 -10.63 -5.56 18.13
C GLN A 122 -9.60 -4.56 18.66
N ILE A 123 -9.01 -4.84 19.81
CA ILE A 123 -7.81 -4.13 20.29
C ILE A 123 -6.64 -5.08 20.08
N VAL A 124 -5.67 -4.63 19.29
CA VAL A 124 -4.51 -5.43 18.91
C VAL A 124 -3.21 -4.78 19.36
N LEU A 125 -2.24 -5.61 19.69
CA LEU A 125 -0.85 -5.20 19.84
C LEU A 125 -0.20 -5.26 18.46
N ARG A 126 0.37 -4.14 18.04
CA ARG A 126 1.13 -4.04 16.80
C ARG A 126 2.61 -3.91 17.11
N ARG A 127 3.42 -4.56 16.28
CA ARG A 127 4.88 -4.52 16.32
C ARG A 127 5.38 -3.81 15.08
N LYS A 128 6.26 -2.83 15.23
CA LYS A 128 6.95 -2.22 14.09
C LYS A 128 8.11 -3.12 13.69
N GLY A 129 8.06 -3.67 12.49
CA GLY A 129 9.15 -4.43 11.88
C GLY A 129 9.82 -3.57 10.81
N CYS A 130 11.12 -3.34 10.94
CA CYS A 130 11.97 -2.75 9.91
C CYS A 130 12.94 -3.83 9.45
N GLY A 131 12.87 -4.27 8.19
CA GLY A 131 13.53 -5.47 7.64
C GLY A 131 15.06 -5.54 7.65
N SER A 132 15.75 -4.90 8.59
CA SER A 132 17.17 -5.13 8.88
C SER A 132 17.33 -5.81 10.25
N ASP A 133 18.39 -6.60 10.40
CA ASP A 133 18.81 -7.23 11.65
C ASP A 133 19.19 -6.17 12.71
N GLN A 134 18.19 -5.55 13.34
CA GLN A 134 18.45 -4.52 14.34
C GLN A 134 18.56 -5.15 15.72
N LYS A 135 19.73 -4.94 16.32
CA LYS A 135 20.06 -4.98 17.75
C LYS A 135 19.16 -4.05 18.61
N THR A 136 18.08 -3.51 18.04
CA THR A 136 17.18 -2.53 18.65
C THR A 136 15.88 -3.23 19.06
N TYR A 137 15.41 -2.94 20.27
CA TYR A 137 14.20 -3.56 20.79
C TYR A 137 12.99 -3.26 19.90
N PRO A 138 12.11 -4.25 19.67
CA PRO A 138 10.90 -4.05 18.89
C PRO A 138 9.99 -2.98 19.52
N ILE A 139 9.54 -2.05 18.69
CA ILE A 139 8.59 -1.02 19.11
C ILE A 139 7.20 -1.61 19.04
N TYR A 140 6.46 -1.54 20.14
CA TYR A 140 5.08 -1.99 20.24
C TYR A 140 4.13 -0.81 20.43
N LYS A 141 2.92 -0.94 19.87
CA LYS A 141 1.81 -0.04 20.17
C LYS A 141 0.50 -0.78 20.24
N THR A 142 -0.45 -0.26 21.01
CA THR A 142 -1.81 -0.82 21.08
C THR A 142 -2.76 0.04 20.26
N CYS A 143 -3.51 -0.61 19.37
CA CYS A 143 -4.45 0.08 18.49
C CYS A 143 -5.82 -0.61 18.55
N LYS A 144 -6.88 0.19 18.43
CA LYS A 144 -8.21 -0.27 18.10
C LYS A 144 -8.29 -0.43 16.58
N VAL A 145 -8.69 -1.62 16.15
CA VAL A 145 -8.89 -1.99 14.75
C VAL A 145 -10.37 -2.24 14.52
N VAL A 146 -10.94 -1.60 13.51
CA VAL A 146 -12.31 -1.83 13.06
C VAL A 146 -12.26 -2.37 11.64
N TYR A 147 -12.64 -3.64 11.46
CA TYR A 147 -12.68 -4.28 10.16
C TYR A 147 -13.94 -3.83 9.41
N ILE A 148 -13.75 -3.14 8.28
CA ILE A 148 -14.83 -2.78 7.35
C ILE A 148 -15.08 -3.95 6.40
N THR A 149 -13.99 -4.56 5.92
CA THR A 149 -14.00 -5.79 5.14
C THR A 149 -12.88 -6.72 5.60
N SER A 150 -12.81 -7.93 5.04
CA SER A 150 -11.71 -8.87 5.33
C SER A 150 -10.32 -8.33 4.97
N SER A 151 -10.27 -7.37 4.05
CA SER A 151 -9.04 -6.75 3.54
C SER A 151 -8.87 -5.29 3.92
N LEU A 152 -9.91 -4.62 4.45
CA LEU A 152 -9.88 -3.19 4.74
C LEU A 152 -10.23 -2.94 6.20
N PHE A 153 -9.37 -2.24 6.91
CA PHE A 153 -9.59 -1.95 8.32
C PHE A 153 -9.13 -0.55 8.70
N TRP A 154 -9.86 0.04 9.64
CA TRP A 154 -9.57 1.33 10.23
C TRP A 154 -8.75 1.14 11.50
N ILE A 155 -7.76 2.00 11.72
CA ILE A 155 -6.88 1.88 12.89
C ILE A 155 -6.83 3.20 13.64
N ASN A 156 -7.09 3.13 14.94
CA ASN A 156 -6.90 4.26 15.84
C ASN A 156 -6.03 3.81 17.01
N ASP A 157 -5.09 4.66 17.44
CA ASP A 157 -4.32 4.38 18.64
C ASP A 157 -5.23 4.46 19.88
N ILE A 158 -5.03 3.55 20.84
CA ILE A 158 -5.89 3.45 22.03
C ILE A 158 -5.07 3.19 23.28
N ASP A 159 -5.43 3.86 24.37
CA ASP A 159 -4.90 3.60 25.70
C ASP A 159 -5.74 2.53 26.39
N THR A 160 -5.15 1.36 26.62
CA THR A 160 -5.82 0.21 27.26
C THR A 160 -6.19 0.46 28.73
N ASN A 161 -5.62 1.48 29.37
CA ASN A 161 -5.98 1.85 30.73
C ASN A 161 -7.36 2.53 30.81
N ARG A 162 -7.83 3.09 29.70
CA ARG A 162 -9.09 3.86 29.61
C ARG A 162 -10.25 3.09 29.01
N ILE A 163 -10.07 1.81 28.69
CA ILE A 163 -11.13 1.02 28.05
C ILE A 163 -12.14 0.52 29.08
N ASP A 164 -13.42 0.55 28.72
CA ASP A 164 -14.48 -0.05 29.53
C ASP A 164 -14.45 -1.58 29.41
N LYS A 165 -13.87 -2.24 30.41
CA LYS A 165 -13.72 -3.70 30.46
C LYS A 165 -15.05 -4.46 30.41
N SER A 166 -16.20 -3.80 30.63
CA SER A 166 -17.51 -4.43 30.48
C SER A 166 -17.82 -4.77 29.01
N LEU A 167 -17.35 -3.95 28.06
CA LEU A 167 -17.60 -4.09 26.62
C LEU A 167 -16.61 -5.02 25.91
N TRP A 168 -15.49 -5.34 26.57
CA TRP A 168 -14.37 -6.06 25.96
C TRP A 168 -14.17 -7.42 26.62
N LYS A 169 -13.95 -8.44 25.79
CA LYS A 169 -13.50 -9.76 26.22
C LYS A 169 -12.00 -9.87 25.98
N ARG A 170 -11.23 -10.19 27.04
CA ARG A 170 -9.79 -10.46 26.90
C ARG A 170 -9.60 -11.76 26.12
N VAL A 171 -8.76 -11.71 25.09
CA VAL A 171 -8.35 -12.91 24.36
C VAL A 171 -7.19 -13.53 25.12
N LEU A 172 -7.42 -14.72 25.70
CA LEU A 172 -6.36 -15.49 26.34
C LEU A 172 -5.53 -16.15 25.24
N ILE A 173 -4.25 -15.82 25.18
CA ILE A 173 -3.33 -16.46 24.26
C ILE A 173 -2.92 -17.79 24.89
N PRO A 174 -3.13 -18.95 24.22
CA PRO A 174 -2.53 -20.17 24.67
C PRO A 174 -1.01 -19.96 24.68
N VAL A 175 -0.38 -20.13 25.83
CA VAL A 175 1.08 -20.08 25.96
C VAL A 175 1.61 -21.22 25.09
N SER A 176 1.92 -20.91 23.83
CA SER A 176 2.64 -21.82 22.95
C SER A 176 3.92 -22.19 23.69
N LYS A 177 4.07 -23.48 24.01
CA LYS A 177 5.23 -24.04 24.70
C LYS A 177 6.48 -23.41 24.11
N LYS A 178 7.24 -22.68 24.94
CA LYS A 178 8.63 -22.34 24.63
C LYS A 178 9.27 -23.62 24.09
N ASN A 179 9.73 -23.59 22.85
CA ASN A 179 10.72 -24.55 22.38
C ASN A 179 11.96 -24.33 23.24
N THR A 180 12.01 -25.03 24.38
CA THR A 180 13.25 -25.23 25.12
C THR A 180 14.19 -25.94 24.15
N PRO A 181 15.34 -25.35 23.77
CA PRO A 181 16.33 -26.10 23.03
C PRO A 181 16.79 -27.25 23.92
N ALA A 182 16.34 -28.46 23.59
CA ALA A 182 16.93 -29.68 24.09
C ALA A 182 18.32 -29.78 23.44
N ASN A 183 19.35 -29.29 24.14
CA ASN A 183 20.73 -29.76 24.10
C ASN A 183 21.67 -28.68 24.68
N VAL A 184 21.84 -28.69 26.01
CA VAL A 184 23.10 -28.32 26.66
C VAL A 184 23.29 -29.25 27.85
N LEU A 185 23.53 -30.54 27.58
CA LEU A 185 24.17 -31.47 28.51
C LEU A 185 24.89 -32.52 27.67
N ARG A 186 26.11 -32.18 27.23
CA ARG A 186 27.29 -33.06 27.20
C ARG A 186 28.51 -32.22 26.84
#